data_AF-A0A010STR4-F1
#
_entry.id   AF-A0A010STR4-F1
#
_cell.length_a   1.000
_cell.length_b   1.000
_cell.length_c   1.000
_cell.angle_alpha   90.00
_cell.angle_beta   90.00
_cell.angle_gamma   90.00
#
_symmetry.space_group_name_H-M   'P 1'
#
loop_
_entity.id
_entity.type
_entity.pdbx_description
1 polymer ?
#
loop_
_entity_poly.entity_id
_entity_poly.type
_entity_poly.pdbx_seq_one_letter_code
_entity_poly.pdbx_strand_id
1 'polypeptide(L)'
;MRIKEKGTKLQLLRVSYSSERGRSVETMFASLDKTALSIPAELRKVLEADEVTQLEAELQKRQAGDQLESKRRSLKYTANFLSSFRRALEDPEALVDPEKPENNFTQEKADALWAELDATRTALRKAGFARPQPEAKPKAAQGE
;
A
#
# COMPACT_ATOMS: atom_id res chain seq x y z
N MET A 1 -18.35 -21.94 0.97
CA MET A 1 -16.92 -22.29 0.76
C MET A 1 -16.08 -21.79 1.96
N ARG A 2 -14.90 -22.36 2.21
CA ARG A 2 -13.90 -21.83 3.16
C ARG A 2 -12.67 -21.33 2.40
N ILE A 3 -12.15 -20.17 2.80
CA ILE A 3 -10.97 -19.55 2.21
C ILE A 3 -9.87 -19.57 3.28
N LYS A 4 -8.74 -20.20 3.00
CA LYS A 4 -7.59 -20.27 3.92
C LYS A 4 -6.35 -19.66 3.27
N GLU A 5 -5.56 -18.94 4.05
CA GLU A 5 -4.27 -18.45 3.58
C GLU A 5 -3.19 -19.50 3.81
N LYS A 6 -2.36 -19.74 2.79
CA LYS A 6 -1.16 -20.58 2.90
C LYS A 6 -0.03 -19.95 2.11
N GLY A 7 0.90 -19.31 2.83
CA GLY A 7 2.01 -18.58 2.20
C GLY A 7 1.50 -17.45 1.30
N THR A 8 1.87 -17.50 0.03
CA THR A 8 1.47 -16.51 -1.00
C THR A 8 0.16 -16.82 -1.70
N LYS A 9 -0.56 -17.88 -1.30
CA LYS A 9 -1.79 -18.33 -1.96
C LYS A 9 -2.99 -18.32 -1.01
N LEU A 10 -4.17 -18.07 -1.57
CA LEU A 10 -5.46 -18.39 -0.93
C LEU A 10 -5.92 -19.74 -1.47
N GLN A 11 -6.18 -20.67 -0.55
CA GLN A 11 -6.75 -21.98 -0.84
C GLN A 11 -8.27 -21.90 -0.70
N LEU A 12 -8.97 -22.36 -1.73
CA LEU A 12 -10.43 -22.44 -1.75
C LEU A 12 -10.83 -23.89 -1.47
N LEU A 13 -11.55 -24.06 -0.36
CA LEU A 13 -11.93 -25.35 0.19
C LEU A 13 -13.44 -25.49 0.17
N ARG A 14 -13.93 -26.57 -0.43
CA ARG A 14 -15.35 -26.94 -0.37
C ARG A 14 -15.52 -27.98 0.74
N VAL A 15 -16.53 -27.78 1.57
CA VAL A 15 -16.84 -28.68 2.70
C VAL A 15 -17.90 -29.65 2.22
N SER A 16 -17.60 -30.94 2.22
CA SER A 16 -18.55 -32.00 1.88
C SER A 16 -18.59 -33.06 2.98
N TYR A 17 -19.75 -33.67 3.19
CA TYR A 17 -19.88 -34.77 4.15
C TYR A 17 -19.32 -36.05 3.55
N SER A 18 -18.36 -36.70 4.23
CA SER A 18 -17.85 -38.02 3.84
C SER A 18 -18.48 -39.08 4.73
N SER A 19 -19.33 -39.91 4.15
CA SER A 19 -19.94 -41.06 4.83
C SER A 19 -18.89 -42.06 5.31
N GLU A 20 -17.81 -42.27 4.54
CA GLU A 20 -16.68 -43.14 4.89
C GLU A 20 -15.94 -42.68 6.15
N ARG A 21 -15.82 -41.36 6.36
CA ARG A 21 -15.13 -40.80 7.53
C ARG A 21 -16.08 -40.38 8.64
N GLY A 22 -17.40 -40.51 8.44
CA GLY A 22 -18.44 -40.09 9.39
C GLY A 22 -18.39 -38.61 9.77
N ARG A 23 -17.79 -37.75 8.93
CA ARG A 23 -17.59 -36.32 9.22
C ARG A 23 -17.48 -35.48 7.97
N SER A 24 -17.67 -34.17 8.13
CA SER A 24 -17.38 -33.19 7.08
C SER A 24 -15.89 -33.11 6.79
N VAL A 25 -15.52 -33.19 5.52
CA VAL A 25 -14.15 -33.09 5.00
C VAL A 25 -14.03 -31.84 4.17
N GLU A 26 -12.91 -31.14 4.33
CA GLU A 26 -12.56 -29.98 3.50
C GLU A 26 -11.67 -30.46 2.35
N THR A 27 -12.11 -30.25 1.11
CA THR A 27 -11.32 -30.56 -0.08
C THR A 27 -10.93 -29.26 -0.77
N MET A 28 -9.63 -29.07 -1.00
CA MET A 28 -9.14 -27.94 -1.79
C MET A 28 -9.44 -28.21 -3.26
N PHE A 29 -10.19 -27.33 -3.91
CA PHE A 29 -10.51 -27.47 -5.32
C PHE A 29 -9.82 -26.42 -6.20
N ALA A 30 -9.41 -25.29 -5.61
CA ALA A 30 -8.70 -24.25 -6.31
C ALA A 30 -7.78 -23.46 -5.38
N SER A 31 -6.86 -22.71 -5.98
CA SER A 31 -6.05 -21.72 -5.27
C SER A 31 -5.90 -20.47 -6.14
N LEU A 32 -5.79 -19.32 -5.48
CA LEU A 32 -5.51 -18.05 -6.14
C LEU A 32 -4.34 -17.35 -5.45
N ASP A 33 -3.72 -16.39 -6.12
CA ASP A 33 -2.67 -15.59 -5.51
C ASP A 33 -3.23 -14.69 -4.40
N LYS A 34 -2.54 -14.57 -3.27
CA LYS A 34 -2.97 -13.72 -2.16
C LYS A 34 -3.09 -12.25 -2.57
N THR A 35 -2.35 -11.83 -3.59
CA THR A 35 -2.37 -10.46 -4.13
C THR A 35 -3.37 -10.25 -5.26
N ALA A 36 -4.12 -11.28 -5.66
CA ALA A 36 -5.06 -11.18 -6.77
C ALA A 36 -6.14 -10.13 -6.46
N LEU A 37 -6.40 -9.25 -7.42
CA LEU A 37 -7.39 -8.18 -7.28
C LEU A 37 -8.78 -8.59 -7.78
N SER A 38 -8.87 -9.68 -8.53
CA SER A 38 -10.10 -10.17 -9.14
C SER A 38 -10.06 -11.69 -9.28
N ILE A 39 -11.24 -12.30 -9.41
CA ILE A 39 -11.37 -13.73 -9.69
C ILE A 39 -10.95 -13.99 -11.14
N PRO A 40 -9.96 -14.87 -11.41
CA PRO A 40 -9.60 -15.25 -12.77
C PRO A 40 -10.78 -15.91 -13.50
N ALA A 41 -10.90 -15.67 -14.81
CA ALA A 41 -12.01 -16.21 -15.62
C ALA A 41 -12.14 -17.74 -15.52
N GLU A 42 -11.02 -18.46 -15.49
CA GLU A 42 -10.98 -19.91 -15.35
C GLU A 42 -11.54 -20.38 -14.01
N LEU A 43 -11.27 -19.63 -12.93
CA LEU A 43 -11.79 -19.96 -11.61
C LEU A 43 -13.28 -19.67 -11.51
N ARG A 44 -13.76 -18.63 -12.20
CA ARG A 44 -15.17 -18.26 -12.23
C ARG A 44 -16.06 -19.32 -12.88
N LYS A 45 -15.52 -20.14 -13.78
CA LYS A 45 -16.23 -21.26 -14.41
C LYS A 45 -16.48 -22.44 -13.46
N VAL A 46 -15.67 -22.58 -12.41
CA VAL A 46 -15.69 -23.71 -11.47
C VAL A 46 -16.45 -23.37 -10.18
N LEU A 47 -16.56 -22.07 -9.88
CA LEU A 47 -17.25 -21.56 -8.70
C LEU A 47 -18.77 -21.55 -8.88
N GLU A 48 -19.49 -21.90 -7.83
CA GLU A 48 -20.94 -21.69 -7.74
C GLU A 48 -21.27 -20.21 -7.47
N ALA A 49 -22.49 -19.75 -7.77
CA ALA A 49 -22.86 -18.34 -7.66
C ALA A 49 -22.65 -17.75 -6.25
N ASP A 50 -22.97 -18.52 -5.21
CA ASP A 50 -22.73 -18.13 -3.81
C ASP A 50 -21.23 -18.08 -3.47
N GLU A 51 -20.43 -18.97 -4.07
CA GLU A 51 -18.98 -19.01 -3.86
C GLU A 51 -18.26 -17.87 -4.57
N VAL A 52 -18.73 -17.46 -5.75
CA VAL A 52 -18.27 -16.24 -6.43
C VAL A 52 -18.52 -15.05 -5.52
N THR A 53 -19.74 -14.89 -5.02
CA THR A 53 -20.11 -13.78 -4.12
C THR A 53 -19.24 -13.77 -2.86
N GLN A 54 -19.01 -14.93 -2.25
CA GLN A 54 -18.16 -15.05 -1.07
C GLN A 54 -16.70 -14.69 -1.34
N LEU A 55 -16.16 -15.11 -2.49
CA LEU A 55 -14.79 -14.79 -2.87
C LEU A 55 -14.62 -13.31 -3.23
N GLU A 56 -15.56 -12.72 -3.97
CA GLU A 56 -15.54 -11.29 -4.30
C GLU A 56 -15.57 -10.42 -3.05
N ALA A 57 -16.43 -10.74 -2.08
CA ALA A 57 -16.49 -10.03 -0.81
C ALA A 57 -15.18 -10.12 -0.03
N GLU A 58 -14.53 -11.29 -0.01
CA GLU A 58 -13.24 -11.49 0.66
C GLU A 58 -12.11 -10.70 -0.04
N LEU A 59 -12.08 -10.70 -1.38
CA LEU A 59 -11.11 -9.91 -2.14
C LEU A 59 -11.29 -8.40 -1.92
N GLN A 60 -12.53 -7.91 -1.93
CA GLN A 60 -12.82 -6.50 -1.65
C GLN A 60 -12.43 -6.09 -0.23
N LYS A 61 -12.73 -6.94 0.76
CA LYS A 61 -12.35 -6.70 2.15
C LYS A 61 -10.82 -6.60 2.29
N ARG A 62 -10.08 -7.46 1.60
CA ARG A 62 -8.61 -7.43 1.58
C ARG A 62 -8.08 -6.15 0.95
N GLN A 63 -8.62 -5.77 -0.21
CA GLN A 63 -8.25 -4.52 -0.87
C GLN A 63 -8.46 -3.31 0.05
N ALA A 64 -9.59 -3.25 0.76
CA ALA A 64 -9.85 -2.17 1.72
C ALA A 64 -8.82 -2.18 2.88
N GLY A 65 -8.47 -3.36 3.39
CA GLY A 65 -7.44 -3.54 4.40
C GLY A 65 -6.05 -3.10 3.92
N ASP A 66 -5.65 -3.52 2.72
CA ASP A 66 -4.37 -3.20 2.10
C ASP A 66 -4.27 -1.69 1.80
N GLN A 67 -5.36 -1.05 1.38
CA GLN A 67 -5.40 0.40 1.22
C GLN A 67 -5.17 1.15 2.53
N LEU A 68 -5.76 0.68 3.64
CA LEU A 68 -5.57 1.30 4.94
C LEU A 68 -4.14 1.11 5.46
N GLU A 69 -3.60 -0.10 5.33
CA GLU A 69 -2.21 -0.40 5.70
C GLU A 69 -1.21 0.36 4.84
N SER A 70 -1.48 0.51 3.53
CA SER A 70 -0.69 1.35 2.63
C SER A 70 -0.67 2.81 3.10
N LYS A 71 -1.84 3.39 3.42
CA LYS A 71 -1.94 4.75 3.97
C LYS A 71 -1.16 4.91 5.29
N ARG A 72 -1.28 3.93 6.20
CA ARG A 72 -0.52 3.91 7.46
C ARG A 72 0.99 3.83 7.21
N ARG A 73 1.41 3.01 6.26
CA ARG A 73 2.81 2.89 5.85
C ARG A 73 3.34 4.20 5.30
N SER A 74 2.59 4.88 4.42
CA SER A 74 2.94 6.21 3.93
C SER A 74 3.15 7.17 5.09
N LEU A 75 2.16 7.34 5.98
CA LEU A 75 2.29 8.23 7.15
C LEU A 75 3.51 7.92 8.01
N LYS A 76 3.83 6.64 8.21
CA LYS A 76 4.97 6.20 9.04
C LYS A 76 6.32 6.51 8.41
N TYR A 77 6.44 6.41 7.08
CA TYR A 77 7.75 6.42 6.42
C TYR A 77 8.00 7.65 5.53
N THR A 78 6.99 8.49 5.25
CA THR A 78 7.14 9.66 4.37
C THR A 78 8.30 10.58 4.77
N ALA A 79 8.49 10.85 6.07
CA ALA A 79 9.60 11.68 6.53
C ALA A 79 10.98 11.09 6.15
N ASN A 80 11.13 9.77 6.24
CA ASN A 80 12.37 9.09 5.84
C ASN A 80 12.57 9.13 4.33
N PHE A 81 11.51 8.92 3.54
CA PHE A 81 11.58 9.05 2.09
C PHE A 81 11.97 10.46 1.65
N LEU A 82 11.39 11.50 2.25
CA LEU A 82 11.74 12.90 1.96
C LEU A 82 13.19 13.22 2.35
N SER A 83 13.69 12.66 3.46
CA SER A 83 15.09 12.81 3.88
C SER A 83 16.06 12.17 2.88
N SER A 84 15.77 10.95 2.43
CA SER A 84 16.56 10.26 1.41
C SER A 84 16.50 10.99 0.06
N PHE A 85 15.32 11.46 -0.32
CA PHE A 85 15.12 12.26 -1.54
C PHE A 85 15.94 13.55 -1.50
N ARG A 86 15.92 14.29 -0.37
CA ARG A 86 16.75 15.49 -0.21
C ARG A 86 18.24 15.19 -0.41
N ARG A 87 18.74 14.09 0.14
CA ARG A 87 20.14 13.67 -0.05
C ARG A 87 20.43 13.33 -1.52
N ALA A 88 19.50 12.70 -2.22
CA ALA A 88 19.66 12.41 -3.64
C ALA A 88 19.75 13.70 -4.48
N LEU A 89 19.07 14.78 -4.09
CA LEU A 89 19.19 16.08 -4.76
C LEU A 89 20.58 16.72 -4.61
N GLU A 90 21.36 16.32 -3.62
CA GLU A 90 22.73 16.81 -3.39
C GLU A 90 23.75 16.09 -4.30
N ASP A 91 23.34 15.00 -4.96
CA ASP A 91 24.18 14.15 -5.81
C ASP A 91 23.79 14.29 -7.30
N PRO A 92 24.62 14.95 -8.14
CA PRO A 92 24.35 15.10 -9.57
C PRO A 92 24.20 13.77 -10.33
N GLU A 93 24.88 12.71 -9.89
CA GLU A 93 24.78 11.39 -10.54
C GLU A 93 23.42 10.74 -10.27
N ALA A 94 22.79 11.04 -9.13
CA ALA A 94 21.44 10.55 -8.81
C ALA A 94 20.33 11.29 -9.60
N LEU A 95 20.63 12.45 -10.19
CA LEU A 95 19.65 13.23 -10.97
C LEU A 95 19.55 12.76 -12.43
N VAL A 96 20.56 12.06 -12.94
CA VAL A 96 20.68 11.67 -14.34
C VAL A 96 20.95 10.17 -14.46
N ASP A 97 20.01 9.45 -15.06
CA ASP A 97 20.15 8.07 -15.49
C ASP A 97 20.51 8.05 -16.99
N PRO A 98 21.78 7.75 -17.33
CA PRO A 98 22.23 7.76 -18.72
C PRO A 98 21.64 6.63 -19.56
N GLU A 99 21.19 5.54 -18.93
CA GLU A 99 20.57 4.41 -19.62
C GLU A 99 19.07 4.65 -19.85
N LYS A 100 18.43 5.45 -18.99
CA LYS A 100 16.98 5.75 -19.04
C LYS A 100 16.68 7.22 -18.76
N PRO A 101 16.81 8.10 -19.76
CA PRO A 101 16.60 9.54 -19.60
C PRO A 101 15.21 9.93 -19.07
N GLU A 102 14.19 9.11 -19.28
CA GLU A 102 12.85 9.28 -18.73
C GLU A 102 12.81 9.23 -17.19
N ASN A 103 13.80 8.59 -16.57
CA ASN A 103 13.94 8.52 -15.11
C ASN A 103 14.58 9.79 -14.53
N ASN A 104 15.27 10.59 -15.35
CA ASN A 104 15.97 11.80 -14.91
C ASN A 104 15.07 12.70 -14.09
N PHE A 105 15.64 13.32 -13.06
CA PHE A 105 14.93 14.31 -12.27
C PHE A 105 14.95 15.65 -13.02
N THR A 106 13.84 15.99 -13.65
CA THR A 106 13.68 17.19 -14.48
C THR A 106 13.01 18.33 -13.71
N GLN A 107 13.03 19.53 -14.27
CA GLN A 107 12.31 20.67 -13.69
C GLN A 107 10.81 20.38 -13.54
N GLU A 108 10.17 19.73 -14.50
CA GLU A 108 8.75 19.36 -14.42
C GLU A 108 8.45 18.46 -13.22
N LYS A 109 9.31 17.46 -12.96
CA LYS A 109 9.19 16.59 -11.77
C LYS A 109 9.42 17.38 -10.47
N ALA A 110 10.31 18.36 -10.49
CA ALA A 110 10.54 19.26 -9.35
C ALA A 110 9.32 20.14 -9.06
N ASP A 111 8.70 20.71 -10.10
CA ASP A 111 7.51 21.54 -9.98
C ASP A 111 6.31 20.73 -9.44
N ALA A 112 6.12 19.50 -9.95
CA ALA A 112 5.11 18.58 -9.44
C ALA A 112 5.33 18.23 -7.96
N LEU A 113 6.59 17.99 -7.55
CA LEU A 113 6.91 17.73 -6.16
C LEU A 113 6.63 18.94 -5.26
N TRP A 114 6.97 20.15 -5.68
CA TRP A 114 6.66 21.37 -4.93
C TRP A 114 5.15 21.54 -4.72
N ALA A 115 4.35 21.31 -5.76
CA ALA A 115 2.89 21.36 -5.67
C ALA A 115 2.35 20.36 -4.64
N GLU A 116 2.84 19.12 -4.65
CA GLU A 116 2.46 18.07 -3.69
C GLU A 116 2.91 18.39 -2.25
N LEU A 117 4.07 19.03 -2.07
CA LEU A 117 4.54 19.46 -0.75
C LEU A 117 3.62 20.54 -0.15
N ASP A 118 3.15 21.50 -0.95
CA ASP A 118 2.19 22.52 -0.51
C ASP A 118 0.81 21.93 -0.22
N ALA A 119 0.34 20.99 -1.05
CA ALA A 119 -0.89 20.23 -0.79
C ALA A 119 -0.79 19.44 0.52
N THR A 120 0.33 18.74 0.73
CA THR A 120 0.63 17.98 1.94
C THR A 120 0.66 18.87 3.18
N ARG A 121 1.31 20.04 3.08
CA ARG A 121 1.33 21.05 4.16
C ARG A 121 -0.09 21.49 4.54
N THR A 122 -0.95 21.71 3.55
CA THR A 122 -2.34 22.10 3.76
C THR A 122 -3.14 20.98 4.42
N ALA A 123 -2.95 19.73 3.96
CA ALA A 123 -3.57 18.55 4.55
C ALA A 123 -3.14 18.30 6.01
N LEU A 124 -1.85 18.46 6.33
CA LEU A 124 -1.34 18.34 7.71
C LEU A 124 -2.03 19.33 8.65
N ARG A 125 -2.14 20.60 8.24
CA ARG A 125 -2.85 21.63 9.00
C ARG A 125 -4.32 21.27 9.19
N LYS A 126 -5.00 20.83 8.14
CA LYS A 126 -6.41 20.40 8.19
C LYS A 126 -6.62 19.19 9.12
N ALA A 127 -5.63 18.30 9.22
CA ALA A 127 -5.63 17.16 10.11
C ALA A 127 -5.25 17.50 11.57
N GLY A 128 -4.99 18.78 11.89
CA GLY A 128 -4.65 19.23 13.24
C GLY A 128 -3.15 19.20 13.58
N PHE A 129 -2.28 18.82 12.64
CA PHE A 129 -0.84 18.82 12.83
C PHE A 129 -0.25 20.16 12.38
N ALA A 130 -0.29 21.16 13.26
CA ALA A 130 0.27 22.48 12.98
C ALA A 130 1.79 22.41 12.78
N ARG A 131 2.31 23.29 11.91
CA ARG A 131 3.76 23.42 11.72
C ARG A 131 4.39 23.87 13.04
N PRO A 132 5.41 23.18 13.57
CA PRO A 132 6.11 23.63 14.77
C PRO A 132 6.71 25.00 14.51
N GLN A 133 6.50 25.93 15.45
CA GLN A 133 7.19 27.22 15.40
C GLN A 133 8.65 26.99 15.76
N PRO A 134 9.61 27.55 15.02
CA PRO A 134 11.00 27.50 15.44
C PRO A 134 11.10 28.21 16.80
N GLU A 135 11.74 27.56 17.78
CA GLU A 135 12.06 28.20 19.05
C GLU A 135 12.85 29.47 18.76
N ALA A 136 12.34 30.61 19.23
CA ALA A 136 13.02 31.88 19.08
C ALA A 136 14.41 31.74 19.73
N LYS A 137 15.48 31.94 18.94
CA LYS A 137 16.84 31.97 19.49
C LYS A 137 16.87 32.98 20.64
N PRO A 138 17.43 32.65 21.83
CA PRO A 138 17.55 33.61 22.90
C PRO A 138 18.34 34.81 22.40
N LYS A 139 17.73 35.98 22.55
CA LYS A 139 18.30 37.28 22.18
C LYS A 139 19.63 37.41 22.93
N ALA A 140 20.74 37.47 22.19
CA ALA A 140 22.06 37.67 22.78
C ALA A 140 22.00 38.92 23.68
N ALA A 141 22.25 38.73 24.98
CA ALA A 141 22.43 39.83 25.91
C ALA A 141 23.60 40.68 25.38
N GLN A 142 23.28 41.87 24.89
CA GLN A 142 24.27 42.90 24.62
C GLN A 142 24.88 43.28 25.96
N GLY A 143 26.20 43.19 26.06
CA GLY A 143 26.95 43.47 27.27
C GLY A 143 26.88 44.94 27.68
N GLU A 144 27.00 45.14 28.99
CA GLU A 144 27.49 46.37 29.63
C GLU A 144 28.87 46.09 30.22
#